data_AF-A0A2L0B774-F1
#
_entry.id   AF-A0A2L0B774-F1
#
_cell.length_a   1.000
_cell.length_b   1.000
_cell.length_c   1.000
_cell.angle_alpha   90.00
_cell.angle_beta   90.00
_cell.angle_gamma   90.00
#
_symmetry.space_group_name_H-M   'P 1'
#
loop_
_entity.id
_entity.type
_entity.pdbx_description
1 polymer ?
#
loop_
_entity_poly.entity_id
_entity_poly.type
_entity_poly.pdbx_seq_one_letter_code
_entity_poly.pdbx_strand_id
1 'polypeptide(L)'
;LEGGLKFDFSEISLPKDCLSQNNEYNEYNELNEEEENYESDNEDSTNALQSCFKTMVDTLSKQDPETIAQVQTLVKELRRITLLWDELWLGTLAQHQTEITKRQQQLECEIDKVNENPNLEKEEKISLIAEKHRIIIKPVIFVLEQLLDVTTAEPETPHEKQFQEKYIEEIREVIQKLKNPEAPEKPQESLQPLKLLQKKFQQKFHKRASYTLKMQDISPLLAAIKNTVIAMPGLATSVKTRVTISHVSNMVSILPTKTKPKKLVFYGSDGQTYTYLFKGLEDLHLDERIMQFLSIANTMMAQNSDPTGHNLYRAKHYSVIPLGPRSGLISWVDGTTPVFALYKRWQQREIAKPNPKSTVVSNTSVLRPSELFYNKLNPLLQEHGVKNIENRKEWPLSVLKQVLTELMEETPSDLLAKELWCNSVTAASWWQVVKRYSYSVAVMSIIGYIIGLGDRHLDNVLVDLTSGEVIHIDYNVC
;
A
#
# COMPACT_ATOMS: atom_id res chain seq x y z
N LEU A 1 17.19 1.61 34.60
CA LEU A 1 17.79 2.31 33.44
C LEU A 1 16.66 2.59 32.47
N GLU A 2 15.89 3.61 32.81
CA GLU A 2 14.84 4.20 31.97
C GLU A 2 15.55 5.06 30.93
N GLY A 3 15.48 4.64 29.67
CA GLY A 3 16.17 5.29 28.55
C GLY A 3 16.07 4.50 27.25
N GLY A 4 15.09 3.60 27.15
CA GLY A 4 14.74 2.95 25.89
C GLY A 4 13.72 3.82 25.18
N LEU A 5 14.09 4.41 24.04
CA LEU A 5 13.14 4.92 23.05
C LEU A 5 12.07 3.84 22.85
N LYS A 6 10.81 4.15 23.19
CA LYS A 6 9.67 3.28 22.90
C LYS A 6 9.63 3.11 21.38
N PHE A 7 9.64 1.87 20.92
CA PHE A 7 9.51 1.56 19.50
C PHE A 7 8.24 2.21 18.94
N ASP A 8 8.40 3.22 18.11
CA ASP A 8 7.26 3.94 17.58
C ASP A 8 6.69 3.22 16.35
N PHE A 9 5.44 2.79 16.54
CA PHE A 9 4.37 2.68 15.57
C PHE A 9 4.42 3.61 14.36
N SER A 10 5.12 4.75 14.44
CA SER A 10 5.24 5.78 13.41
C SER A 10 6.47 5.63 12.49
N GLU A 11 7.48 4.82 12.85
CA GLU A 11 8.77 4.72 12.13
C GLU A 11 8.85 3.53 11.15
N ILE A 12 7.98 2.53 11.29
CA ILE A 12 7.99 1.32 10.44
C ILE A 12 7.48 1.66 9.05
N SER A 13 8.32 1.81 8.04
CA SER A 13 7.91 2.03 6.65
C SER A 13 8.22 0.77 5.84
N LEU A 14 7.24 0.26 5.10
CA LEU A 14 7.52 -0.82 4.14
C LEU A 14 8.29 -0.21 2.94
N PRO A 15 9.50 -0.67 2.61
CA PRO A 15 10.22 -0.16 1.45
C PRO A 15 9.41 -0.39 0.17
N LYS A 16 9.67 0.49 -0.81
CA LYS A 16 8.91 0.49 -2.05
C LYS A 16 9.13 -0.78 -2.93
N ASP A 17 9.97 -1.74 -2.55
CA ASP A 17 10.34 -2.86 -3.42
C ASP A 17 10.19 -4.26 -2.79
N CYS A 18 9.67 -4.37 -1.56
CA CYS A 18 9.79 -5.61 -0.79
C CYS A 18 8.93 -6.81 -1.24
N LEU A 19 8.15 -6.69 -2.32
CA LEU A 19 7.29 -7.78 -2.82
C LEU A 19 7.44 -8.07 -4.32
N SER A 20 8.44 -7.48 -5.00
CA SER A 20 8.79 -7.85 -6.37
C SER A 20 10.27 -8.18 -6.48
N GLN A 21 10.57 -9.34 -7.07
CA GLN A 21 11.87 -9.59 -7.67
C GLN A 21 12.04 -8.63 -8.86
N ASN A 22 12.92 -7.65 -8.72
CA ASN A 22 13.92 -7.24 -9.71
C ASN A 22 14.67 -5.99 -9.23
N ASN A 23 15.98 -5.99 -9.48
CA ASN A 23 16.93 -4.92 -9.20
C ASN A 23 16.69 -3.67 -10.08
N GLU A 24 17.31 -2.57 -9.63
CA GLU A 24 17.59 -1.29 -10.29
C GLU A 24 16.44 -0.27 -10.27
N TYR A 25 16.55 0.76 -9.42
CA TYR A 25 17.09 2.09 -9.76
C TYR A 25 17.23 2.91 -8.47
N ASN A 26 18.48 3.20 -8.07
CA ASN A 26 18.83 4.22 -7.08
C ASN A 26 19.04 5.54 -7.82
N GLU A 27 18.24 6.56 -7.53
CA GLU A 27 18.63 7.98 -7.52
C GLU A 27 17.43 8.78 -6.97
N TYR A 28 17.70 9.92 -6.31
CA TYR A 28 16.80 10.76 -5.50
C TYR A 28 16.68 10.36 -4.01
N ASN A 29 17.80 10.45 -3.30
CA ASN A 29 17.83 10.74 -1.86
C ASN A 29 18.97 11.74 -1.60
N GLU A 30 18.76 12.97 -2.05
CA GLU A 30 19.43 14.16 -1.50
C GLU A 30 18.33 15.22 -1.37
N LEU A 31 18.36 15.98 -0.28
CA LEU A 31 17.31 16.86 0.28
C LEU A 31 16.48 16.19 1.40
N ASN A 32 17.09 16.05 2.59
CA ASN A 32 16.42 16.11 3.91
C ASN A 32 17.48 16.17 5.03
N GLU A 33 18.33 17.21 5.02
CA GLU A 33 19.30 17.47 6.12
C GLU A 33 19.06 18.80 6.85
N GLU A 34 17.85 19.39 6.81
CA GLU A 34 17.57 20.67 7.50
C GLU A 34 16.36 20.66 8.47
N GLU A 35 16.04 19.54 9.12
CA GLU A 35 14.92 19.48 10.09
C GLU A 35 15.32 19.13 11.55
N GLU A 36 16.56 19.36 12.00
CA GLU A 36 16.96 19.05 13.39
C GLU A 36 17.04 20.28 14.34
N ASN A 37 16.12 21.25 14.25
CA ASN A 37 16.17 22.40 15.20
C ASN A 37 14.83 22.98 15.70
N TYR A 38 13.72 22.22 15.64
CA TYR A 38 12.39 22.71 16.08
C TYR A 38 11.66 21.81 17.09
N GLU A 39 12.36 21.04 17.93
CA GLU A 39 11.68 20.12 18.87
C GLU A 39 11.23 20.75 20.20
N SER A 40 11.77 21.90 20.62
CA SER A 40 11.48 22.46 21.96
C SER A 40 10.12 23.16 22.09
N ASP A 41 9.53 23.67 21.00
CA ASP A 41 8.26 24.42 21.05
C ASP A 41 7.02 23.55 20.77
N ASN A 42 7.22 22.30 20.33
CA ASN A 42 6.13 21.42 19.93
C ASN A 42 5.44 20.72 21.11
N GLU A 43 6.16 20.33 22.16
CA GLU A 43 5.60 19.51 23.26
C GLU A 43 4.39 20.18 23.94
N ASP A 44 4.48 21.48 24.24
CA ASP A 44 3.40 22.24 24.88
C ASP A 44 2.14 22.34 23.99
N SER A 45 2.32 22.46 22.67
CA SER A 45 1.22 22.49 21.70
C SER A 45 0.52 21.12 21.58
N THR A 46 1.28 20.03 21.58
CA THR A 46 0.75 18.66 21.60
C THR A 46 -0.05 18.38 22.88
N ASN A 47 0.46 18.81 24.03
CA ASN A 47 -0.22 18.66 25.31
C ASN A 47 -1.51 19.46 25.37
N ALA A 48 -1.54 20.67 24.80
CA ALA A 48 -2.74 21.48 24.68
C ALA A 48 -3.81 20.80 23.80
N LEU A 49 -3.43 20.30 22.62
CA LEU A 49 -4.35 19.59 21.72
C LEU A 49 -4.89 18.30 22.35
N GLN A 50 -4.04 17.51 23.02
CA GLN A 50 -4.48 16.30 23.73
C GLN A 50 -5.50 16.63 24.82
N SER A 51 -5.30 17.71 25.59
CA SER A 51 -6.24 18.18 26.59
C SER A 51 -7.59 18.59 25.99
N CYS A 52 -7.56 19.30 24.85
CA CYS A 52 -8.78 19.66 24.11
C CYS A 52 -9.54 18.42 23.62
N PHE A 53 -8.85 17.46 22.99
CA PHE A 53 -9.48 16.23 22.51
C PHE A 53 -10.07 15.41 23.65
N LYS A 54 -9.37 15.29 24.78
CA LYS A 54 -9.89 14.62 25.98
C LYS A 54 -11.17 15.27 26.47
N THR A 55 -11.20 16.60 26.56
CA THR A 55 -12.38 17.36 26.97
C THR A 55 -13.56 17.15 26.01
N MET A 56 -13.31 17.10 24.69
CA MET A 56 -14.33 16.79 23.69
C MET A 56 -14.89 15.39 23.86
N VAL A 57 -14.02 14.38 24.03
CA VAL A 57 -14.44 12.98 24.25
C VAL A 57 -15.24 12.87 25.54
N ASP A 58 -14.84 13.54 26.63
CA ASP A 58 -15.58 13.54 27.90
C ASP A 58 -16.97 14.17 27.74
N THR A 59 -17.08 15.23 26.94
CA THR A 59 -18.36 15.90 26.65
C THR A 59 -19.28 15.01 25.83
N LEU A 60 -18.75 14.40 24.77
CA LEU A 60 -19.52 13.48 23.92
C LEU A 60 -19.93 12.21 24.68
N SER A 61 -19.06 11.68 25.54
CA SER A 61 -19.35 10.50 26.36
C SER A 61 -20.45 10.76 27.38
N LYS A 62 -20.62 12.00 27.85
CA LYS A 62 -21.74 12.38 28.71
C LYS A 62 -23.07 12.48 27.95
N GLN A 63 -23.02 12.83 26.67
CA GLN A 63 -24.22 12.96 25.83
C GLN A 63 -24.71 11.61 25.31
N ASP A 64 -23.79 10.77 24.83
CA ASP A 64 -24.09 9.44 24.27
C ASP A 64 -22.97 8.45 24.64
N PRO A 65 -22.99 7.91 25.88
CA PRO A 65 -21.93 7.03 26.36
C PRO A 65 -21.85 5.71 25.57
N GLU A 66 -22.98 5.20 25.09
CA GLU A 66 -23.04 3.95 24.35
C GLU A 66 -22.37 4.09 22.98
N THR A 67 -22.72 5.13 22.20
CA THR A 67 -22.10 5.35 20.89
C THR A 67 -20.59 5.55 21.02
N ILE A 68 -20.14 6.34 21.99
CA ILE A 68 -18.70 6.61 22.15
C ILE A 68 -17.94 5.34 22.55
N ALA A 69 -18.46 4.54 23.47
CA ALA A 69 -17.84 3.27 23.84
C ALA A 69 -17.74 2.32 22.63
N GLN A 70 -18.83 2.17 21.86
CA GLN A 70 -18.85 1.32 20.67
C GLN A 70 -17.86 1.80 19.59
N VAL A 71 -17.76 3.12 19.36
CA VAL A 71 -16.80 3.70 18.42
C VAL A 71 -15.36 3.50 18.88
N GLN A 72 -15.06 3.68 20.17
CA GLN A 72 -13.73 3.45 20.72
C GLN A 72 -13.30 1.98 20.53
N THR A 73 -14.20 1.03 20.81
CA THR A 73 -13.95 -0.39 20.54
C THR A 73 -13.74 -0.65 19.06
N LEU A 74 -14.59 -0.11 18.18
CA LEU A 74 -14.45 -0.25 16.73
C LEU A 74 -13.08 0.23 16.24
N VAL A 75 -12.68 1.45 16.63
CA VAL A 75 -11.40 2.04 16.21
C VAL A 75 -10.21 1.27 16.79
N LYS A 76 -10.29 0.82 18.06
CA LYS A 76 -9.24 -0.02 18.67
C LYS A 76 -9.03 -1.31 17.85
N GLU A 77 -10.12 -2.01 17.54
CA GLU A 77 -10.03 -3.28 16.80
C GLU A 77 -9.64 -3.08 15.33
N LEU A 78 -10.12 -2.01 14.68
CA LEU A 78 -9.65 -1.64 13.35
C LEU A 78 -8.15 -1.38 13.34
N ARG A 79 -7.63 -0.61 14.32
CA ARG A 79 -6.19 -0.37 14.44
C ARG A 79 -5.40 -1.67 14.66
N ARG A 80 -5.93 -2.61 15.46
CA ARG A 80 -5.31 -3.93 15.68
C ARG A 80 -5.20 -4.75 14.38
N ILE A 81 -6.27 -4.82 13.59
CA ILE A 81 -6.26 -5.60 12.34
C ILE A 81 -5.51 -4.92 11.20
N THR A 82 -5.04 -3.67 11.38
CA THR A 82 -4.24 -2.93 10.38
C THR A 82 -3.02 -3.74 9.97
N LEU A 83 -2.25 -4.15 10.97
CA LEU A 83 -0.98 -4.82 10.79
C LEU A 83 -0.92 -6.00 11.77
N LEU A 84 -1.09 -7.20 11.23
CA LEU A 84 -1.01 -8.43 12.01
C LEU A 84 0.45 -8.69 12.42
N TRP A 85 0.68 -9.46 13.48
CA TRP A 85 2.03 -9.70 13.98
C TRP A 85 2.98 -10.32 12.95
N ASP A 86 2.51 -11.24 12.10
CA ASP A 86 3.32 -11.79 11.02
C ASP A 86 3.61 -10.78 9.90
N GLU A 87 2.68 -9.87 9.62
CA GLU A 87 2.89 -8.75 8.70
C GLU A 87 3.91 -7.75 9.26
N LEU A 88 3.84 -7.46 10.57
CA LEU A 88 4.79 -6.61 11.28
C LEU A 88 6.22 -7.17 11.22
N TRP A 89 6.38 -8.46 11.52
CA TRP A 89 7.68 -9.14 11.43
C TRP A 89 8.22 -9.14 10.00
N LEU A 90 7.40 -9.52 9.02
CA LEU A 90 7.82 -9.53 7.62
C LEU A 90 8.22 -8.12 7.16
N GLY A 91 7.41 -7.12 7.49
CA GLY A 91 7.61 -5.75 7.07
C GLY A 91 8.87 -5.13 7.64
N THR A 92 9.09 -5.31 8.94
CA THR A 92 10.27 -4.78 9.64
C THR A 92 11.55 -5.46 9.16
N LEU A 93 11.55 -6.79 9.00
CA LEU A 93 12.69 -7.52 8.44
C LEU A 93 13.02 -7.09 7.01
N ALA A 94 12.00 -6.78 6.21
CA ALA A 94 12.19 -6.29 4.86
C ALA A 94 12.73 -4.85 4.83
N GLN A 95 12.26 -3.98 5.73
CA GLN A 95 12.76 -2.61 5.90
C GLN A 95 14.24 -2.58 6.25
N HIS A 96 14.68 -3.43 7.18
CA HIS A 96 16.07 -3.48 7.62
C HIS A 96 16.95 -4.41 6.77
N GLN A 97 16.45 -5.02 5.69
CA GLN A 97 17.20 -6.00 4.90
C GLN A 97 18.49 -5.42 4.31
N THR A 98 18.43 -4.20 3.78
CA THR A 98 19.60 -3.52 3.21
C THR A 98 20.65 -3.25 4.29
N GLU A 99 20.21 -2.80 5.47
CA GLU A 99 21.10 -2.55 6.61
C GLU A 99 21.72 -3.85 7.14
N ILE A 100 20.93 -4.93 7.29
CA ILE A 100 21.43 -6.25 7.67
C ILE A 100 22.49 -6.73 6.68
N THR A 101 22.29 -6.51 5.39
CA THR A 101 23.25 -6.91 4.34
C THR A 101 24.53 -6.07 4.40
N LYS A 102 24.43 -4.75 4.62
CA LYS A 102 25.60 -3.87 4.83
C LYS A 102 26.41 -4.28 6.06
N ARG A 103 25.73 -4.57 7.18
CA ARG A 103 26.36 -5.04 8.42
C ARG A 103 27.05 -6.40 8.24
N GLN A 104 26.46 -7.29 7.46
CA GLN A 104 27.09 -8.56 7.10
C GLN A 104 28.42 -8.32 6.36
N GLN A 105 28.42 -7.47 5.32
CA GLN A 105 29.63 -7.15 4.54
C GLN A 105 30.70 -6.44 5.39
N GLN A 106 30.27 -5.54 6.27
CA GLN A 106 31.16 -4.86 7.21
C GLN A 106 31.84 -5.86 8.15
N LEU A 107 31.09 -6.83 8.66
CA LEU A 107 31.62 -7.87 9.53
C LEU A 107 32.63 -8.78 8.78
N GLU A 108 32.35 -9.14 7.52
CA GLU A 108 33.29 -9.90 6.67
C GLU A 108 34.62 -9.14 6.52
N CYS A 109 34.58 -7.85 6.19
CA CYS A 109 35.77 -7.00 6.06
C CYS A 109 36.57 -6.87 7.37
N GLU A 110 35.91 -6.71 8.52
CA GLU A 110 36.59 -6.61 9.81
C GLU A 110 37.23 -7.94 10.23
N ILE A 111 36.60 -9.08 9.91
CA ILE A 111 37.18 -10.41 10.16
C ILE A 111 38.44 -10.61 9.33
N ASP A 112 38.41 -10.24 8.05
CA ASP A 112 39.58 -10.34 7.17
C ASP A 112 40.76 -9.52 7.72
N LYS A 113 40.51 -8.28 8.16
CA LYS A 113 41.55 -7.44 8.80
C LYS A 113 42.14 -8.05 10.07
N VAL A 114 41.30 -8.66 10.92
CA VAL A 114 41.77 -9.32 12.15
C VAL A 114 42.60 -10.57 11.81
N ASN A 115 42.20 -11.30 10.78
CA ASN A 115 42.92 -12.48 10.31
C ASN A 115 44.27 -12.14 9.67
N GLU A 116 44.35 -11.06 8.89
CA GLU A 116 45.58 -10.60 8.23
C GLU A 116 46.62 -10.03 9.19
N ASN A 117 46.23 -9.62 10.40
CA ASN A 117 47.16 -9.04 11.36
C ASN A 117 48.16 -10.10 11.89
N PRO A 118 49.49 -9.92 11.67
CA PRO A 118 50.50 -10.88 12.11
C PRO A 118 50.82 -10.79 13.61
N ASN A 119 50.41 -9.72 14.28
CA ASN A 119 50.76 -9.44 15.69
C ASN A 119 49.77 -10.01 16.71
N LEU A 120 48.72 -10.71 16.26
CA LEU A 120 47.69 -11.27 17.13
C LEU A 120 47.79 -12.78 17.21
N GLU A 121 47.71 -13.33 18.41
CA GLU A 121 47.63 -14.78 18.61
C GLU A 121 46.25 -15.33 18.19
N LYS A 122 46.16 -16.64 17.94
CA LYS A 122 44.89 -17.26 17.48
C LYS A 122 43.74 -17.06 18.46
N GLU A 123 43.99 -17.14 19.76
CA GLU A 123 42.97 -16.93 20.79
C GLU A 123 42.50 -15.47 20.85
N GLU A 124 43.42 -14.52 20.70
CA GLU A 124 43.10 -13.08 20.64
C GLU A 124 42.27 -12.74 19.39
N LYS A 125 42.60 -13.34 18.24
CA LYS A 125 41.82 -13.17 17.00
C LYS A 125 40.38 -13.64 17.18
N ILE A 126 40.16 -14.81 17.78
CA ILE A 126 38.82 -15.34 18.04
C ILE A 126 38.03 -14.42 18.98
N SER A 127 38.65 -13.96 20.07
CA SER A 127 38.01 -13.04 21.02
C SER A 127 37.64 -11.70 20.38
N LEU A 128 38.55 -11.12 19.58
CA LEU A 128 38.31 -9.86 18.87
C LEU A 128 37.20 -10.01 17.82
N ILE A 129 37.18 -11.11 17.07
CA ILE A 129 36.14 -11.39 16.09
C ILE A 129 34.76 -11.53 16.76
N ALA A 130 34.68 -12.21 17.91
CA ALA A 130 33.44 -12.33 18.67
C ALA A 130 32.94 -10.97 19.19
N GLU A 131 33.84 -10.11 19.69
CA GLU A 131 33.46 -8.77 20.16
C GLU A 131 33.04 -7.86 19.00
N LYS A 132 33.73 -7.94 17.86
CA LYS A 132 33.36 -7.20 16.63
C LYS A 132 32.00 -7.64 16.10
N HIS A 133 31.72 -8.95 16.08
CA HIS A 133 30.41 -9.50 15.73
C HIS A 133 29.32 -8.91 16.63
N ARG A 134 29.52 -8.97 17.96
CA ARG A 134 28.58 -8.45 18.94
C ARG A 134 28.28 -6.97 18.72
N ILE A 135 29.30 -6.14 18.48
CA ILE A 135 29.12 -4.69 18.27
C ILE A 135 28.37 -4.41 16.97
N ILE A 136 28.75 -5.05 15.87
CA ILE A 136 28.17 -4.78 14.54
C ILE A 136 26.72 -5.25 14.44
N ILE A 137 26.38 -6.38 15.06
CA ILE A 137 25.04 -7.01 14.99
C ILE A 137 24.09 -6.49 16.09
N LYS A 138 24.59 -5.83 17.14
CA LYS A 138 23.77 -5.27 18.24
C LYS A 138 22.55 -4.47 17.77
N PRO A 139 22.63 -3.56 16.78
CA PRO A 139 21.45 -2.83 16.31
C PRO A 139 20.38 -3.73 15.68
N VAL A 140 20.79 -4.78 14.95
CA VAL A 140 19.86 -5.76 14.38
C VAL A 140 19.16 -6.54 15.49
N ILE A 141 19.92 -7.00 16.50
CA ILE A 141 19.35 -7.68 17.67
C ILE A 141 18.36 -6.78 18.40
N PHE A 142 18.70 -5.50 18.60
CA PHE A 142 17.83 -4.55 19.27
C PHE A 142 16.46 -4.45 18.57
N VAL A 143 16.43 -4.34 17.24
CA VAL A 143 15.17 -4.32 16.48
C VAL A 143 14.37 -5.62 16.68
N LEU A 144 15.03 -6.79 16.61
CA LEU A 144 14.36 -8.08 16.81
C LEU A 144 13.82 -8.25 18.24
N GLU A 145 14.53 -7.74 19.25
CA GLU A 145 14.08 -7.73 20.64
C GLU A 145 12.85 -6.83 20.82
N GLN A 146 12.84 -5.63 20.24
CA GLN A 146 11.67 -4.76 20.27
C GLN A 146 10.44 -5.43 19.63
N LEU A 147 10.62 -6.11 18.49
CA LEU A 147 9.55 -6.87 17.85
C LEU A 147 9.08 -8.06 18.71
N LEU A 148 10.01 -8.73 19.40
CA LEU A 148 9.69 -9.81 20.31
C LEU A 148 8.88 -9.28 21.50
N ASP A 149 9.25 -8.14 22.08
CA ASP A 149 8.54 -7.53 23.20
C ASP A 149 7.09 -7.18 22.81
N VAL A 150 6.88 -6.65 21.60
CA VAL A 150 5.53 -6.38 21.07
C VAL A 150 4.73 -7.67 20.87
N THR A 151 5.36 -8.72 20.34
CA THR A 151 4.65 -9.96 19.95
C THR A 151 4.58 -11.03 21.05
N THR A 152 5.20 -10.77 22.21
CA THR A 152 5.06 -11.57 23.43
C THR A 152 4.03 -11.01 24.41
N ALA A 153 3.42 -9.86 24.09
CA ALA A 153 2.29 -9.32 24.81
C ALA A 153 1.11 -10.32 24.89
N GLU A 154 0.21 -10.14 25.86
CA GLU A 154 -0.94 -11.03 26.01
C GLU A 154 -1.78 -11.09 24.72
N PRO A 155 -2.01 -12.29 24.13
CA PRO A 155 -2.76 -12.41 22.89
C PRO A 155 -4.25 -12.15 23.15
N GLU A 156 -4.82 -11.16 22.48
CA GLU A 156 -6.26 -10.83 22.53
C GLU A 156 -7.05 -11.57 21.44
N THR A 157 -6.39 -12.05 20.38
CA THR A 157 -7.05 -12.70 19.24
C THR A 157 -6.56 -14.14 19.00
N PRO A 158 -7.39 -15.02 18.41
CA PRO A 158 -6.95 -16.36 18.02
C PRO A 158 -5.72 -16.36 17.10
N HIS A 159 -5.63 -15.39 16.18
CA HIS A 159 -4.49 -15.25 15.27
C HIS A 159 -3.20 -14.89 16.01
N GLU A 160 -3.27 -13.98 16.98
CA GLU A 160 -2.15 -13.63 17.86
C GLU A 160 -1.65 -14.84 18.67
N LYS A 161 -2.58 -15.59 19.28
CA LYS A 161 -2.25 -16.82 20.01
C LYS A 161 -1.57 -17.86 19.13
N GLN A 162 -2.10 -18.11 17.94
CA GLN A 162 -1.51 -19.04 16.97
C GLN A 162 -0.12 -18.59 16.49
N PHE A 163 0.09 -17.27 16.35
CA PHE A 163 1.40 -16.72 16.04
C PHE A 163 2.40 -17.06 17.16
N GLN A 164 2.02 -16.84 18.42
CA GLN A 164 2.88 -17.11 19.56
C GLN A 164 3.28 -18.57 19.68
N GLU A 165 2.29 -19.46 19.66
CA GLU A 165 2.48 -20.90 19.77
C GLU A 165 3.39 -21.45 18.66
N LYS A 166 3.39 -20.81 17.48
CA LYS A 166 4.13 -21.30 16.32
C LYS A 166 5.53 -20.72 16.19
N TYR A 167 5.73 -19.43 16.47
CA TYR A 167 6.95 -18.72 16.06
C TYR A 167 7.78 -18.19 17.22
N ILE A 168 7.25 -17.99 18.43
CA ILE A 168 7.98 -17.28 19.49
C ILE A 168 9.21 -18.03 19.97
N GLU A 169 9.11 -19.35 20.16
CA GLU A 169 10.26 -20.16 20.57
C GLU A 169 11.35 -20.17 19.49
N GLU A 170 10.97 -20.25 18.22
CA GLU A 170 11.92 -20.14 17.10
C GLU A 170 12.57 -18.75 17.03
N ILE A 171 11.80 -17.67 17.23
CA ILE A 171 12.32 -16.29 17.24
C ILE A 171 13.33 -16.11 18.39
N ARG A 172 13.01 -16.62 19.59
CA ARG A 172 13.91 -16.58 20.75
C ARG A 172 15.20 -17.33 20.46
N GLU A 173 15.12 -18.51 19.84
CA GLU A 173 16.29 -19.29 19.44
C GLU A 173 17.16 -18.54 18.42
N VAL A 174 16.54 -17.89 17.42
CA VAL A 174 17.24 -17.08 16.41
C VAL A 174 17.95 -15.90 17.06
N ILE A 175 17.28 -15.14 17.94
CA ILE A 175 17.88 -14.01 18.65
C ILE A 175 19.04 -14.49 19.52
N GLN A 176 18.90 -15.64 20.20
CA GLN A 176 19.95 -16.20 21.03
C GLN A 176 21.18 -16.63 20.20
N LYS A 177 20.97 -17.24 19.04
CA LYS A 177 22.03 -17.60 18.09
C LYS A 177 22.73 -16.39 17.47
N LEU A 178 22.01 -15.28 17.30
CA LEU A 178 22.59 -14.01 16.85
C LEU A 178 23.43 -13.34 17.95
N LYS A 179 23.01 -13.44 19.22
CA LYS A 179 23.77 -12.93 20.37
C LYS A 179 25.06 -13.72 20.63
N ASN A 180 24.97 -15.05 20.49
CA ASN A 180 26.05 -15.98 20.80
C ASN A 180 26.25 -16.93 19.59
N PRO A 181 26.93 -16.49 18.52
CA PRO A 181 27.16 -17.32 17.34
C PRO A 181 28.15 -18.46 17.65
N GLU A 182 27.86 -19.66 17.13
CA GLU A 182 28.78 -20.83 17.25
C GLU A 182 30.08 -20.62 16.45
N ALA A 183 30.00 -19.94 15.31
CA ALA A 183 31.13 -19.62 14.43
C ALA A 183 31.14 -18.12 14.10
N PRO A 184 31.68 -17.25 15.00
CA PRO A 184 31.73 -15.81 14.76
C PRO A 184 32.67 -15.43 13.61
N GLU A 185 33.62 -16.30 13.28
CA GLU A 185 34.55 -16.21 12.14
C GLU A 185 33.88 -16.34 10.76
N LYS A 186 32.62 -16.78 10.71
CA LYS A 186 31.84 -16.91 9.47
C LYS A 186 30.53 -16.12 9.54
N PRO A 187 30.54 -14.86 9.07
CA PRO A 187 29.37 -13.98 9.09
C PRO A 187 28.15 -14.60 8.39
N GLN A 188 28.39 -15.29 7.27
CA GLN A 188 27.33 -15.94 6.51
C GLN A 188 26.60 -17.00 7.32
N GLU A 189 27.31 -17.82 8.09
CA GLU A 189 26.74 -18.87 8.95
C GLU A 189 26.02 -18.25 10.15
N SER A 190 26.61 -17.22 10.77
CA SER A 190 26.02 -16.53 11.92
C SER A 190 24.66 -15.87 11.63
N LEU A 191 24.44 -15.40 10.40
CA LEU A 191 23.20 -14.76 9.96
C LEU A 191 22.24 -15.72 9.23
N GLN A 192 22.60 -16.98 8.98
CA GLN A 192 21.69 -17.96 8.37
C GLN A 192 20.37 -18.13 9.13
N PRO A 193 20.34 -18.21 10.49
CA PRO A 193 19.09 -18.37 11.22
C PRO A 193 18.08 -17.25 10.94
N LEU A 194 18.56 -16.01 10.86
CA LEU A 194 17.74 -14.84 10.53
C LEU A 194 17.20 -14.92 9.10
N LYS A 195 18.04 -15.30 8.12
CA LYS A 195 17.63 -15.48 6.73
C LYS A 195 16.58 -16.59 6.58
N LEU A 196 16.70 -17.68 7.36
CA LEU A 196 15.73 -18.77 7.34
C LEU A 196 14.37 -18.34 7.92
N LEU A 197 14.40 -17.61 9.04
CA LEU A 197 13.20 -17.03 9.65
C LEU A 197 12.47 -16.09 8.68
N GLN A 198 13.22 -15.20 8.02
CA GLN A 198 12.67 -14.30 7.01
C GLN A 198 12.03 -15.06 5.84
N LYS A 199 12.70 -16.09 5.32
CA LYS A 199 12.14 -16.96 4.26
C LYS A 199 10.85 -17.65 4.71
N LYS A 200 10.76 -18.12 5.96
CA LYS A 200 9.52 -18.72 6.50
C LYS A 200 8.36 -17.72 6.51
N PHE A 201 8.59 -16.50 6.95
CA PHE A 201 7.58 -15.43 6.90
C PHE A 201 7.18 -15.14 5.45
N GLN A 202 8.14 -14.95 4.54
CA GLN A 202 7.88 -14.71 3.12
C GLN A 202 7.05 -15.84 2.49
N GLN A 203 7.40 -17.11 2.72
CA GLN A 203 6.70 -18.26 2.15
C GLN A 203 5.23 -18.34 2.58
N LYS A 204 4.88 -17.91 3.79
CA LYS A 204 3.47 -17.86 4.23
C LYS A 204 2.67 -16.95 3.30
N PHE A 205 3.16 -15.74 3.03
CA PHE A 205 2.42 -14.74 2.25
C PHE A 205 2.29 -15.02 0.76
N HIS A 206 3.07 -15.95 0.19
CA HIS A 206 2.95 -16.35 -1.21
C HIS A 206 1.89 -17.45 -1.43
N LYS A 207 1.33 -18.03 -0.35
CA LYS A 207 0.27 -19.04 -0.46
C LYS A 207 -1.06 -18.36 -0.77
N ARG A 208 -1.81 -18.91 -1.74
CA ARG A 208 -3.14 -18.39 -2.12
C ARG A 208 -4.13 -18.28 -0.94
N ALA A 209 -4.01 -19.18 0.04
CA ALA A 209 -4.83 -19.15 1.25
C ALA A 209 -4.60 -17.90 2.13
N SER A 210 -3.49 -17.19 1.95
CA SER A 210 -3.16 -15.98 2.71
C SER A 210 -3.82 -14.71 2.18
N TYR A 211 -4.56 -14.77 1.07
CA TYR A 211 -5.34 -13.63 0.57
C TYR A 211 -6.74 -13.53 1.17
N THR A 212 -7.12 -14.47 2.04
CA THR A 212 -8.41 -14.44 2.72
C THR A 212 -8.21 -14.73 4.20
N LEU A 213 -8.72 -13.83 5.04
CA LEU A 213 -8.72 -13.94 6.49
C LEU A 213 -10.15 -14.05 6.98
N LYS A 214 -10.35 -14.71 8.13
CA LYS A 214 -11.63 -14.68 8.83
C LYS A 214 -11.60 -13.62 9.92
N MET A 215 -12.62 -12.78 9.97
CA MET A 215 -12.74 -11.73 11.00
C MET A 215 -12.69 -12.33 12.40
N GLN A 216 -13.36 -13.46 12.62
CA GLN A 216 -13.36 -14.15 13.92
C GLN A 216 -11.94 -14.54 14.41
N ASP A 217 -10.99 -14.77 13.50
CA ASP A 217 -9.64 -15.20 13.86
C ASP A 217 -8.76 -13.99 14.19
N ILE A 218 -8.96 -12.86 13.48
CA ILE A 218 -8.15 -11.63 13.64
C ILE A 218 -8.76 -10.59 14.59
N SER A 219 -10.07 -10.66 14.83
CA SER A 219 -10.82 -9.79 15.74
C SER A 219 -12.20 -10.41 16.05
N PRO A 220 -12.31 -11.25 17.10
CA PRO A 220 -13.58 -11.80 17.55
C PRO A 220 -14.62 -10.73 17.89
N LEU A 221 -14.17 -9.57 18.40
CA LEU A 221 -15.05 -8.45 18.75
C LEU A 221 -15.76 -7.90 17.50
N LEU A 222 -15.02 -7.51 16.46
CA LEU A 222 -15.63 -7.06 15.20
C LEU A 222 -16.53 -8.12 14.55
N ALA A 223 -16.19 -9.40 14.66
CA ALA A 223 -17.02 -10.49 14.14
C ALA A 223 -18.33 -10.66 14.92
N ALA A 224 -18.33 -10.35 16.21
CA ALA A 224 -19.50 -10.46 17.08
C ALA A 224 -20.40 -9.22 17.06
N ILE A 225 -19.93 -8.09 16.54
CA ILE A 225 -20.70 -6.84 16.44
C ILE A 225 -21.99 -7.07 15.65
N LYS A 226 -23.13 -6.72 16.27
CA LYS A 226 -24.46 -6.75 15.67
C LYS A 226 -25.28 -5.55 16.09
N ASN A 227 -26.01 -4.97 15.15
CA ASN A 227 -26.97 -3.87 15.29
C ASN A 227 -26.45 -2.72 16.17
N THR A 228 -25.36 -2.10 15.75
CA THR A 228 -24.74 -0.99 16.49
C THR A 228 -25.50 0.32 16.32
N VAL A 229 -25.18 1.28 17.20
CA VAL A 229 -25.60 2.69 17.08
C VAL A 229 -24.59 3.54 16.28
N ILE A 230 -23.46 2.94 15.88
CA ILE A 230 -22.39 3.61 15.14
C ILE A 230 -22.87 3.98 13.75
N ALA A 231 -22.76 5.27 13.38
CA ALA A 231 -23.04 5.72 12.02
C ALA A 231 -22.03 5.11 11.03
N MET A 232 -22.50 4.76 9.82
CA MET A 232 -21.64 4.21 8.78
C MET A 232 -20.52 5.21 8.41
N PRO A 233 -19.24 4.82 8.45
CA PRO A 233 -18.11 5.73 8.20
C PRO A 233 -18.19 6.40 6.82
N GLY A 234 -17.96 7.71 6.76
CA GLY A 234 -17.86 8.42 5.48
C GLY A 234 -19.19 8.62 4.73
N LEU A 235 -20.35 8.21 5.27
CA LEU A 235 -21.63 8.63 4.72
C LEU A 235 -21.95 10.06 5.17
N ALA A 236 -22.18 10.95 4.21
CA ALA A 236 -22.56 12.32 4.49
C ALA A 236 -23.91 12.40 5.21
N THR A 237 -24.04 13.32 6.17
CA THR A 237 -25.26 13.61 6.96
C THR A 237 -26.47 14.06 6.13
N SER A 238 -26.33 14.15 4.80
CA SER A 238 -27.38 14.58 3.87
C SER A 238 -28.43 13.49 3.60
N VAL A 239 -28.17 12.24 3.99
CA VAL A 239 -29.18 11.17 3.95
C VAL A 239 -30.21 11.46 5.04
N LYS A 240 -31.50 11.59 4.67
CA LYS A 240 -32.63 11.83 5.61
C LYS A 240 -32.71 10.82 6.75
N THR A 241 -32.02 9.68 6.63
CA THR A 241 -31.97 8.59 7.59
C THR A 241 -30.51 8.24 7.90
N ARG A 242 -30.13 8.26 9.18
CA ARG A 242 -28.81 7.82 9.64
C ARG A 242 -28.68 6.31 9.48
N VAL A 243 -27.80 5.87 8.59
CA VAL A 243 -27.45 4.45 8.41
C VAL A 243 -26.43 4.06 9.47
N THR A 244 -26.70 3.00 10.22
CA THR A 244 -25.79 2.46 11.24
C THR A 244 -25.19 1.12 10.81
N ILE A 245 -24.09 0.71 11.46
CA ILE A 245 -23.46 -0.58 11.18
C ILE A 245 -24.34 -1.70 11.78
N SER A 246 -24.95 -2.52 10.92
CA SER A 246 -25.64 -3.75 11.32
C SER A 246 -24.63 -4.81 11.71
N HIS A 247 -23.67 -5.17 10.86
CA HIS A 247 -22.63 -6.14 11.20
C HIS A 247 -21.46 -6.04 10.21
N VAL A 248 -20.35 -6.71 10.55
CA VAL A 248 -19.15 -6.78 9.69
C VAL A 248 -19.08 -8.17 9.06
N SER A 249 -18.67 -8.24 7.79
CA SER A 249 -18.44 -9.51 7.10
C SER A 249 -17.35 -10.32 7.81
N ASN A 250 -17.60 -11.62 8.01
CA ASN A 250 -16.57 -12.52 8.53
C ASN A 250 -15.45 -12.81 7.53
N MET A 251 -15.61 -12.45 6.24
CA MET A 251 -14.59 -12.65 5.22
C MET A 251 -13.87 -11.33 4.93
N VAL A 252 -12.55 -11.33 5.14
CA VAL A 252 -11.65 -10.22 4.82
C VAL A 252 -10.74 -10.65 3.67
N SER A 253 -10.72 -9.86 2.59
CA SER A 253 -9.86 -10.16 1.43
C SER A 253 -8.64 -9.25 1.43
N ILE A 254 -7.45 -9.80 1.23
CA ILE A 254 -6.22 -9.02 1.08
C ILE A 254 -5.96 -8.82 -0.41
N LEU A 255 -5.77 -7.58 -0.84
CA LEU A 255 -5.46 -7.31 -2.24
C LEU A 255 -4.00 -7.68 -2.56
N PRO A 256 -3.72 -8.28 -3.73
CA PRO A 256 -2.38 -8.69 -4.14
C PRO A 256 -1.57 -7.50 -4.65
N THR A 257 -1.49 -6.43 -3.86
CA THR A 257 -0.65 -5.26 -4.13
C THR A 257 0.50 -5.21 -3.14
N LYS A 258 1.40 -4.24 -3.34
CA LYS A 258 2.59 -4.08 -2.54
C LYS A 258 2.32 -3.77 -1.07
N THR A 259 1.30 -2.97 -0.77
CA THR A 259 0.95 -2.61 0.60
C THR A 259 -0.09 -3.56 1.22
N LYS A 260 -0.51 -4.60 0.46
CA LYS A 260 -1.46 -5.65 0.89
C LYS A 260 -2.65 -5.12 1.71
N PRO A 261 -3.38 -4.11 1.21
CA PRO A 261 -4.49 -3.53 1.94
C PRO A 261 -5.63 -4.55 2.09
N LYS A 262 -6.38 -4.41 3.18
CA LYS A 262 -7.46 -5.33 3.56
C LYS A 262 -8.79 -4.77 3.08
N LYS A 263 -9.50 -5.49 2.23
CA LYS A 263 -10.87 -5.18 1.82
C LYS A 263 -11.85 -5.66 2.88
N LEU A 264 -12.51 -4.71 3.53
CA LEU A 264 -13.53 -4.91 4.56
C LEU A 264 -14.91 -4.63 3.99
N VAL A 265 -15.92 -5.39 4.45
CA VAL A 265 -17.32 -5.21 4.04
C VAL A 265 -18.17 -5.07 5.29
N PHE A 266 -18.92 -3.97 5.36
CA PHE A 266 -19.89 -3.66 6.40
C PHE A 266 -21.30 -3.75 5.83
N TYR A 267 -22.25 -4.16 6.65
CA TYR A 267 -23.66 -4.17 6.31
C TYR A 267 -24.36 -3.06 7.07
N GLY A 268 -25.09 -2.21 6.37
CA GLY A 268 -25.86 -1.13 6.97
C GLY A 268 -27.20 -1.58 7.53
N SER A 269 -27.79 -0.77 8.40
CA SER A 269 -29.17 -0.94 8.89
C SER A 269 -30.24 -0.78 7.79
N ASP A 270 -29.85 -0.22 6.64
CA ASP A 270 -30.64 -0.12 5.41
C ASP A 270 -30.61 -1.40 4.56
N GLY A 271 -29.83 -2.41 4.96
CA GLY A 271 -29.63 -3.65 4.21
C GLY A 271 -28.63 -3.55 3.06
N GLN A 272 -27.98 -2.39 2.86
CA GLN A 272 -26.99 -2.20 1.82
C GLN A 272 -25.59 -2.63 2.30
N THR A 273 -24.77 -3.09 1.36
CA THR A 273 -23.36 -3.42 1.59
C THR A 273 -22.48 -2.20 1.35
N TYR A 274 -21.59 -1.92 2.31
CA TYR A 274 -20.62 -0.84 2.27
C TYR A 274 -19.21 -1.42 2.33
N THR A 275 -18.46 -1.24 1.25
CA THR A 275 -17.13 -1.80 1.11
C THR A 275 -16.07 -0.72 1.38
N TYR A 276 -15.04 -1.07 2.14
CA TYR A 276 -13.90 -0.19 2.42
C TYR A 276 -12.59 -0.91 2.13
N LEU A 277 -11.64 -0.16 1.60
CA LEU A 277 -10.25 -0.53 1.53
C LEU A 277 -9.56 -0.01 2.79
N PHE A 278 -9.05 -0.93 3.61
CA PHE A 278 -8.30 -0.60 4.80
C PHE A 278 -6.80 -0.59 4.49
N LYS A 279 -6.19 0.58 4.64
CA LYS A 279 -4.77 0.81 4.37
C LYS A 279 -4.02 1.08 5.67
N GLY A 280 -2.86 0.45 5.81
CA GLY A 280 -1.95 0.60 6.94
C GLY A 280 -0.56 0.96 6.47
N LEU A 281 0.20 1.64 7.33
CA LEU A 281 1.53 2.19 7.04
C LEU A 281 1.52 3.24 5.91
N GLU A 282 0.36 3.88 5.69
CA GLU A 282 0.16 4.95 4.72
C GLU A 282 -0.55 6.11 5.43
N ASP A 283 -0.09 7.35 5.20
CA ASP A 283 -0.78 8.55 5.65
C ASP A 283 -1.90 8.89 4.68
N LEU A 284 -3.15 8.89 5.15
CA LEU A 284 -4.34 9.17 4.35
C LEU A 284 -4.89 10.58 4.55
N HIS A 285 -4.24 11.43 5.35
CA HIS A 285 -4.73 12.79 5.59
C HIS A 285 -4.68 13.62 4.31
N LEU A 286 -3.68 13.43 3.45
CA LEU A 286 -3.62 14.11 2.15
C LEU A 286 -4.84 13.75 1.29
N ASP A 287 -5.11 12.46 1.09
CA ASP A 287 -6.29 11.98 0.38
C ASP A 287 -7.59 12.53 0.99
N GLU A 288 -7.71 12.59 2.31
CA GLU A 288 -8.87 13.19 2.99
C GLU A 288 -9.06 14.66 2.59
N ARG A 289 -7.97 15.46 2.60
CA ARG A 289 -8.02 16.87 2.19
C ARG A 289 -8.38 17.04 0.73
N ILE A 290 -7.87 16.18 -0.16
CA ILE A 290 -8.27 16.20 -1.57
C ILE A 290 -9.75 15.89 -1.71
N MET A 291 -10.30 14.90 -1.00
CA MET A 291 -11.74 14.60 -1.05
C MET A 291 -12.59 15.78 -0.53
N GLN A 292 -12.13 16.49 0.50
CA GLN A 292 -12.76 17.73 0.98
C GLN A 292 -12.73 18.83 -0.10
N PHE A 293 -11.60 19.02 -0.76
CA PHE A 293 -11.46 19.97 -1.87
C PHE A 293 -12.43 19.65 -3.03
N LEU A 294 -12.52 18.38 -3.43
CA LEU A 294 -13.48 17.94 -4.46
C LEU A 294 -14.93 18.19 -4.05
N SER A 295 -15.27 17.99 -2.78
CA SER A 295 -16.61 18.30 -2.24
C SER A 295 -16.93 19.79 -2.32
N ILE A 296 -15.97 20.67 -2.01
CA ILE A 296 -16.12 22.12 -2.14
C ILE A 296 -16.28 22.51 -3.62
N ALA A 297 -15.45 21.95 -4.51
CA ALA A 297 -15.55 22.19 -5.95
C ALA A 297 -16.93 21.79 -6.50
N ASN A 298 -17.47 20.64 -6.07
CA ASN A 298 -18.82 20.20 -6.42
C ASN A 298 -19.90 21.16 -5.92
N THR A 299 -19.74 21.71 -4.72
CA THR A 299 -20.67 22.69 -4.16
C THR A 299 -20.69 23.98 -4.99
N MET A 300 -19.52 24.43 -5.46
CA MET A 300 -19.41 25.58 -6.38
C MET A 300 -20.05 25.28 -7.74
N MET A 301 -19.77 24.11 -8.32
CA MET A 301 -20.35 23.72 -9.62
C MET A 301 -21.87 23.53 -9.55
N ALA A 302 -22.41 23.10 -8.40
CA ALA A 302 -23.85 22.94 -8.20
C ALA A 302 -24.62 24.27 -8.30
N GLN A 303 -24.00 25.40 -7.95
CA GLN A 303 -24.65 26.72 -8.06
C GLN A 303 -24.89 27.14 -9.52
N ASN A 304 -24.11 26.59 -10.45
CA ASN A 304 -24.20 26.88 -11.89
C ASN A 304 -25.03 25.83 -12.66
N SER A 305 -25.86 25.04 -11.95
CA SER A 305 -26.65 23.99 -12.59
C SER A 305 -27.74 24.57 -13.50
N ASP A 306 -27.88 23.98 -14.68
CA ASP A 306 -28.86 24.37 -15.70
C ASP A 306 -30.29 24.27 -15.12
N PRO A 307 -31.23 25.19 -15.46
CA PRO A 307 -32.65 25.12 -15.06
C PRO A 307 -33.36 23.78 -15.34
N THR A 308 -32.77 22.90 -16.15
CA THR A 308 -33.24 21.52 -16.38
C THR A 308 -32.93 20.55 -15.23
N GLY A 309 -32.18 20.98 -14.21
CA GLY A 309 -31.90 20.19 -13.00
C GLY A 309 -30.81 19.13 -13.16
N HIS A 310 -30.13 19.07 -14.30
CA HIS A 310 -29.03 18.13 -14.53
C HIS A 310 -27.67 18.81 -14.30
N ASN A 311 -27.10 18.62 -13.10
CA ASN A 311 -25.72 19.04 -12.85
C ASN A 311 -24.74 18.04 -13.50
N LEU A 312 -24.25 18.40 -14.70
CA LEU A 312 -23.26 17.61 -15.44
C LEU A 312 -21.82 17.88 -14.98
N TYR A 313 -21.58 19.00 -14.29
CA TYR A 313 -20.27 19.38 -13.79
C TYR A 313 -20.10 18.84 -12.37
N ARG A 314 -19.53 17.64 -12.27
CA ARG A 314 -19.29 16.99 -10.99
C ARG A 314 -17.98 16.20 -11.01
N ALA A 315 -17.17 16.42 -9.98
CA ALA A 315 -16.02 15.60 -9.65
C ALA A 315 -16.49 14.46 -8.73
N LYS A 316 -16.41 13.21 -9.19
CA LYS A 316 -16.75 12.07 -8.35
C LYS A 316 -15.66 11.90 -7.30
N HIS A 317 -16.05 11.91 -6.03
CA HIS A 317 -15.17 11.74 -4.89
C HIS A 317 -15.69 10.59 -4.03
N TYR A 318 -14.79 10.02 -3.23
CA TYR A 318 -15.08 8.96 -2.28
C TYR A 318 -14.72 9.44 -0.87
N SER A 319 -15.12 8.67 0.14
CA SER A 319 -14.85 9.02 1.53
C SER A 319 -13.54 8.39 2.00
N VAL A 320 -12.72 9.18 2.70
CA VAL A 320 -11.46 8.75 3.32
C VAL A 320 -11.56 9.08 4.80
N ILE A 321 -11.26 8.09 5.65
CA ILE A 321 -11.38 8.19 7.10
C ILE A 321 -10.03 7.79 7.71
N PRO A 322 -9.14 8.75 8.01
CA PRO A 322 -7.93 8.49 8.78
C PRO A 322 -8.30 7.94 10.17
N LEU A 323 -7.64 6.87 10.61
CA LEU A 323 -7.80 6.25 11.93
C LEU A 323 -6.56 6.47 12.83
N GLY A 324 -5.62 7.29 12.36
CA GLY A 324 -4.34 7.59 12.99
C GLY A 324 -3.37 8.17 11.97
N PRO A 325 -2.10 8.42 12.35
CA PRO A 325 -1.12 9.03 11.46
C PRO A 325 -0.76 8.18 10.24
N ARG A 326 -0.91 6.85 10.33
CA ARG A 326 -0.44 5.90 9.30
C ARG A 326 -1.44 4.80 8.97
N SER A 327 -2.73 5.05 9.16
CA SER A 327 -3.76 4.07 8.86
C SER A 327 -5.11 4.74 8.61
N GLY A 328 -5.92 4.15 7.75
CA GLY A 328 -7.31 4.57 7.63
C GLY A 328 -8.10 3.78 6.59
N LEU A 329 -9.36 4.16 6.45
CA LEU A 329 -10.34 3.54 5.57
C LEU A 329 -10.58 4.40 4.34
N ILE A 330 -10.61 3.79 3.17
CA ILE A 330 -11.00 4.41 1.92
C ILE A 330 -12.26 3.72 1.42
N SER A 331 -13.32 4.47 1.14
CA SER A 331 -14.55 3.91 0.59
C SER A 331 -14.28 3.30 -0.79
N TRP A 332 -14.79 2.08 -1.00
CA TRP A 332 -14.66 1.39 -2.26
C TRP A 332 -15.72 1.90 -3.26
N VAL A 333 -15.29 2.23 -4.47
CA VAL A 333 -16.19 2.71 -5.52
C VAL A 333 -16.59 1.55 -6.43
N ASP A 334 -17.76 0.98 -6.17
CA ASP A 334 -18.33 -0.11 -6.95
C ASP A 334 -18.75 0.32 -8.38
N GLY A 335 -18.84 -0.66 -9.29
CA GLY A 335 -19.29 -0.43 -10.67
C GLY A 335 -18.26 0.23 -11.59
N THR A 336 -17.02 0.42 -11.12
CA THR A 336 -15.95 1.07 -11.87
C THR A 336 -15.01 0.05 -12.50
N THR A 337 -14.44 0.41 -13.65
CA THR A 337 -13.43 -0.41 -14.35
C THR A 337 -12.19 0.43 -14.61
N PRO A 338 -10.98 -0.01 -14.20
CA PRO A 338 -9.74 0.65 -14.58
C PRO A 338 -9.57 0.63 -16.10
N VAL A 339 -9.12 1.73 -16.70
CA VAL A 339 -8.92 1.82 -18.15
C VAL A 339 -7.93 0.75 -18.63
N PHE A 340 -6.93 0.42 -17.82
CA PHE A 340 -5.94 -0.62 -18.13
C PHE A 340 -6.59 -2.00 -18.34
N ALA A 341 -7.67 -2.29 -17.60
CA ALA A 341 -8.39 -3.55 -17.73
C ALA A 341 -9.01 -3.71 -19.13
N LEU A 342 -9.43 -2.60 -19.77
CA LEU A 342 -9.97 -2.61 -21.13
C LEU A 342 -8.87 -2.97 -22.15
N TYR A 343 -7.70 -2.33 -22.03
CA TYR A 343 -6.53 -2.63 -22.85
C TYR A 343 -6.08 -4.08 -22.68
N LYS A 344 -5.96 -4.56 -21.45
CA LYS A 344 -5.58 -5.94 -21.14
C LYS A 344 -6.55 -6.97 -21.72
N ARG A 345 -7.87 -6.72 -21.62
CA ARG A 345 -8.90 -7.59 -22.24
C ARG A 345 -8.80 -7.58 -23.76
N TRP A 346 -8.49 -6.45 -24.38
CA TRP A 346 -8.24 -6.38 -25.83
C TRP A 346 -7.02 -7.24 -26.23
N GLN A 347 -5.89 -7.12 -25.54
CA GLN A 347 -4.70 -7.94 -25.83
C GLN A 347 -4.99 -9.44 -25.72
N GLN A 348 -5.74 -9.85 -24.69
CA GLN A 348 -6.17 -11.25 -24.53
C GLN A 348 -7.03 -11.73 -25.71
N ARG A 349 -7.93 -10.87 -26.22
CA ARG A 349 -8.75 -11.18 -27.39
C ARG A 349 -7.90 -11.31 -28.65
N GLU A 350 -6.92 -10.43 -28.88
CA GLU A 350 -6.03 -10.51 -30.04
C GLU A 350 -5.20 -11.79 -30.05
N ILE A 351 -4.66 -12.20 -28.90
CA ILE A 351 -3.90 -13.47 -28.78
C ILE A 351 -4.81 -14.69 -29.04
N ALA A 352 -6.06 -14.62 -28.60
CA ALA A 352 -7.04 -15.68 -28.79
C ALA A 352 -7.58 -15.77 -30.23
N LYS A 353 -7.33 -14.79 -31.10
CA LYS A 353 -7.76 -14.86 -32.50
C LYS A 353 -7.01 -16.01 -33.20
N PRO A 354 -7.72 -16.93 -33.86
CA PRO A 354 -7.08 -18.03 -34.57
C PRO A 354 -6.22 -17.46 -35.70
N ASN A 355 -4.91 -17.67 -35.60
CA ASN A 355 -3.96 -17.19 -36.59
C ASN A 355 -3.81 -18.28 -37.67
N PRO A 356 -4.26 -18.05 -38.93
CA PRO A 356 -4.28 -19.09 -39.96
C PRO A 356 -2.88 -19.56 -40.42
N LYS A 357 -1.81 -18.96 -39.91
CA LYS A 357 -0.41 -19.26 -40.25
C LYS A 357 0.42 -19.89 -39.12
N SER A 358 -0.18 -20.20 -37.96
CA SER A 358 0.55 -20.79 -36.83
C SER A 358 -0.06 -22.14 -36.42
N THR A 359 0.64 -23.22 -36.74
CA THR A 359 0.31 -24.59 -36.28
C THR A 359 0.83 -24.89 -34.87
N VAL A 360 1.32 -23.87 -34.14
CA VAL A 360 1.89 -24.02 -32.80
C VAL A 360 1.00 -23.24 -31.81
N VAL A 361 0.38 -23.99 -30.89
CA VAL A 361 -0.29 -23.44 -29.72
C VAL A 361 0.80 -22.97 -28.75
N SER A 362 1.30 -21.75 -28.93
CA SER A 362 2.13 -21.13 -27.90
C SER A 362 1.22 -20.64 -26.78
N ASN A 363 1.49 -21.06 -25.54
CA ASN A 363 0.94 -20.46 -24.32
C ASN A 363 1.48 -19.02 -24.18
N THR A 364 1.09 -18.12 -25.08
CA THR A 364 1.57 -16.74 -25.07
C THR A 364 0.79 -15.98 -24.00
N SER A 365 1.40 -15.78 -22.85
CA SER A 365 0.90 -14.84 -21.86
C SER A 365 0.92 -13.42 -22.43
N VAL A 366 -0.05 -12.60 -22.03
CA VAL A 366 -0.06 -11.16 -22.35
C VAL A 366 1.26 -10.55 -21.87
N LEU A 367 2.00 -9.94 -22.80
CA LEU A 367 3.26 -9.25 -22.51
C LEU A 367 3.01 -8.04 -21.61
N ARG A 368 3.95 -7.76 -20.72
CA ARG A 368 3.89 -6.56 -19.88
C ARG A 368 4.16 -5.29 -20.70
N PRO A 369 3.64 -4.12 -20.30
CA PRO A 369 3.91 -2.85 -21.00
C PRO A 369 5.40 -2.58 -21.22
N SER A 370 6.24 -2.86 -20.22
CA SER A 370 7.69 -2.70 -20.34
C SER A 370 8.29 -3.62 -21.40
N GLU A 371 7.84 -4.88 -21.46
CA GLU A 371 8.32 -5.85 -22.44
C GLU A 371 7.94 -5.42 -23.86
N LEU A 372 6.70 -4.96 -24.08
CA LEU A 372 6.24 -4.45 -25.37
C LEU A 372 7.06 -3.23 -25.84
N PHE A 373 7.32 -2.30 -24.92
CA PHE A 373 8.09 -1.11 -25.21
C PHE A 373 9.55 -1.44 -25.57
N TYR A 374 10.24 -2.22 -24.74
CA TYR A 374 11.65 -2.58 -24.98
C TYR A 374 11.85 -3.47 -26.20
N ASN A 375 10.89 -4.34 -26.53
CA ASN A 375 10.96 -5.17 -27.74
C ASN A 375 11.01 -4.33 -29.03
N LYS A 376 10.34 -3.16 -29.06
CA LYS A 376 10.41 -2.22 -30.18
C LYS A 376 11.58 -1.25 -30.08
N LEU A 377 11.89 -0.80 -28.86
CA LEU A 377 12.93 0.20 -28.62
C LEU A 377 14.34 -0.36 -28.89
N ASN A 378 14.66 -1.55 -28.39
CA ASN A 378 16.03 -2.09 -28.43
C ASN A 378 16.60 -2.23 -29.85
N PRO A 379 15.86 -2.75 -30.85
CA PRO A 379 16.34 -2.80 -32.24
C PRO A 379 16.63 -1.42 -32.81
N LEU A 380 15.77 -0.43 -32.55
CA LEU A 380 15.91 0.93 -33.08
C LEU A 380 17.08 1.68 -32.43
N LEU A 381 17.34 1.45 -31.13
CA LEU A 381 18.51 2.01 -30.45
C LEU A 381 19.82 1.44 -31.01
N GLN A 382 19.85 0.15 -31.34
CA GLN A 382 21.01 -0.49 -31.97
C GLN A 382 21.26 0.06 -33.38
N GLU A 383 20.21 0.26 -34.18
CA GLU A 383 20.30 0.86 -35.52
C GLU A 383 20.86 2.28 -35.47
N HIS A 384 20.49 3.06 -34.45
CA HIS A 384 20.98 4.42 -34.23
C HIS A 384 22.34 4.50 -33.52
N GLY A 385 22.99 3.35 -33.25
CA GLY A 385 24.34 3.29 -32.69
C GLY A 385 24.47 3.76 -31.24
N VAL A 386 23.39 3.69 -30.45
CA VAL A 386 23.41 4.07 -29.02
C VAL A 386 24.23 3.04 -28.25
N LYS A 387 25.33 3.49 -27.63
CA LYS A 387 26.29 2.62 -26.93
C LYS A 387 25.81 2.18 -25.55
N ASN A 388 25.12 3.06 -24.82
CA ASN A 388 24.59 2.77 -23.50
C ASN A 388 23.07 2.70 -23.53
N ILE A 389 22.53 1.49 -23.65
CA ILE A 389 21.09 1.24 -23.73
C ILE A 389 20.41 1.53 -22.38
N GLU A 390 21.13 1.43 -21.27
CA GLU A 390 20.60 1.64 -19.92
C GLU A 390 20.41 3.14 -19.59
N ASN A 391 21.24 4.02 -20.16
CA ASN A 391 21.13 5.46 -19.91
C ASN A 391 20.01 6.10 -20.76
N ARG A 392 18.83 6.25 -20.15
CA ARG A 392 17.66 6.86 -20.80
C ARG A 392 17.89 8.29 -21.31
N LYS A 393 18.81 9.04 -20.71
CA LYS A 393 19.13 10.42 -21.14
C LYS A 393 19.80 10.46 -22.52
N GLU A 394 20.41 9.35 -22.95
CA GLU A 394 21.07 9.23 -24.25
C GLU A 394 20.13 8.77 -25.37
N TRP A 395 18.86 8.47 -25.07
CA TRP A 395 17.92 7.96 -26.06
C TRP A 395 17.45 9.05 -27.04
N PRO A 396 17.58 8.83 -28.37
CA PRO A 396 17.14 9.80 -29.36
C PRO A 396 15.62 10.02 -29.32
N LEU A 397 15.19 11.29 -29.31
CA LEU A 397 13.77 11.65 -29.35
C LEU A 397 13.06 11.15 -30.62
N SER A 398 13.77 11.04 -31.75
CA SER A 398 13.22 10.50 -32.99
C SER A 398 12.81 9.04 -32.84
N VAL A 399 13.67 8.23 -32.21
CA VAL A 399 13.42 6.80 -31.94
C VAL A 399 12.23 6.64 -30.99
N LEU A 400 12.18 7.43 -29.91
CA LEU A 400 11.07 7.37 -28.97
C LEU A 400 9.73 7.73 -29.62
N LYS A 401 9.70 8.74 -30.50
CA LYS A 401 8.51 9.09 -31.29
C LYS A 401 8.11 7.96 -32.23
N GLN A 402 9.07 7.34 -32.91
CA GLN A 402 8.80 6.21 -33.80
C GLN A 402 8.17 5.03 -33.05
N VAL A 403 8.75 4.63 -31.91
CA VAL A 403 8.20 3.55 -31.07
C VAL A 403 6.76 3.87 -30.64
N LEU A 404 6.50 5.11 -30.23
CA LEU A 404 5.15 5.53 -29.84
C LEU A 404 4.18 5.42 -31.02
N THR A 405 4.53 5.93 -32.20
CA THR A 405 3.68 5.86 -33.40
C THR A 405 3.37 4.42 -33.78
N GLU A 406 4.37 3.54 -33.81
CA GLU A 406 4.15 2.12 -34.10
C GLU A 406 3.20 1.44 -33.09
N LEU A 407 3.36 1.71 -31.80
CA LEU A 407 2.47 1.15 -30.76
C LEU A 407 1.03 1.71 -30.86
N MET A 408 0.89 2.97 -31.25
CA MET A 408 -0.42 3.60 -31.49
C MET A 408 -1.12 2.99 -32.70
N GLU A 409 -0.39 2.63 -33.76
CA GLU A 409 -0.95 1.98 -34.95
C GLU A 409 -1.41 0.54 -34.67
N GLU A 410 -0.74 -0.17 -33.77
CA GLU A 410 -1.12 -1.52 -33.34
C GLU A 410 -2.38 -1.57 -32.48
N THR A 411 -2.67 -0.48 -31.76
CA THR A 411 -3.78 -0.43 -30.79
C THR A 411 -4.99 0.32 -31.36
N PRO A 412 -6.19 -0.26 -31.37
CA PRO A 412 -7.39 0.44 -31.81
C PRO A 412 -7.67 1.69 -30.97
N SER A 413 -7.95 2.82 -31.63
CA SER A 413 -8.25 4.10 -30.97
C SER A 413 -9.66 4.18 -30.37
N ASP A 414 -10.51 3.17 -30.59
CA ASP A 414 -11.93 3.20 -30.26
C ASP A 414 -12.32 2.20 -29.15
N LEU A 415 -11.34 1.65 -28.42
CA LEU A 415 -11.57 0.66 -27.36
C LEU A 415 -12.59 1.14 -26.33
N LEU A 416 -12.35 2.30 -25.71
CA LEU A 416 -13.25 2.84 -24.70
C LEU A 416 -14.62 3.22 -25.30
N ALA A 417 -14.64 3.85 -26.47
CA ALA A 417 -15.88 4.27 -27.13
C ALA A 417 -16.81 3.08 -27.44
N LYS A 418 -16.23 1.95 -27.90
CA LYS A 418 -16.95 0.70 -28.14
C LYS A 418 -17.47 0.07 -26.86
N GLU A 419 -16.70 0.08 -25.78
CA GLU A 419 -17.15 -0.46 -24.49
C GLU A 419 -18.32 0.36 -23.91
N LEU A 420 -18.29 1.70 -24.02
CA LEU A 420 -19.42 2.56 -23.65
C LEU A 420 -20.67 2.30 -24.51
N TRP A 421 -20.49 2.06 -25.82
CA TRP A 421 -21.58 1.67 -26.72
C TRP A 421 -22.18 0.32 -26.33
N CYS A 422 -21.36 -0.72 -26.19
CA CYS A 422 -21.80 -2.08 -25.89
C CYS A 422 -22.48 -2.19 -24.51
N ASN A 423 -22.10 -1.33 -23.55
CA ASN A 423 -22.73 -1.31 -22.23
C ASN A 423 -24.04 -0.49 -22.19
N SER A 424 -24.34 0.25 -23.26
CA SER A 424 -25.55 1.06 -23.36
C SER A 424 -26.71 0.28 -23.96
N VAL A 425 -27.87 0.30 -23.28
CA VAL A 425 -29.08 -0.43 -23.74
C VAL A 425 -29.70 0.23 -24.97
N THR A 426 -29.61 1.56 -25.08
CA THR A 426 -30.21 2.34 -26.17
C THR A 426 -29.27 3.43 -26.69
N ALA A 427 -29.50 3.92 -27.91
CA ALA A 427 -28.74 5.05 -28.47
C ALA A 427 -28.88 6.32 -27.61
N ALA A 428 -30.05 6.55 -27.01
CA ALA A 428 -30.28 7.67 -26.11
C ALA A 428 -29.45 7.56 -24.82
N SER A 429 -29.39 6.37 -24.20
CA SER A 429 -28.54 6.15 -23.02
C SER A 429 -27.06 6.30 -23.35
N TRP A 430 -26.63 5.77 -24.51
CA TRP A 430 -25.26 5.94 -24.98
C TRP A 430 -24.88 7.42 -25.13
N TRP A 431 -25.74 8.22 -25.75
CA TRP A 431 -25.52 9.66 -25.88
C TRP A 431 -25.35 10.34 -24.51
N GLN A 432 -26.17 9.98 -23.52
CA GLN A 432 -26.05 10.53 -22.17
C GLN A 432 -24.75 10.09 -21.48
N VAL A 433 -24.33 8.83 -21.64
CA VAL A 433 -23.08 8.29 -21.10
C VAL A 433 -21.87 9.01 -21.69
N VAL A 434 -21.83 9.16 -23.02
CA VAL A 434 -20.75 9.88 -23.74
C VAL A 434 -20.69 11.35 -23.32
N LYS A 435 -21.87 11.98 -23.19
CA LYS A 435 -21.99 13.35 -22.71
C LYS A 435 -21.38 13.47 -21.30
N ARG A 436 -21.82 12.63 -20.36
CA ARG A 436 -21.30 12.61 -18.97
C ARG A 436 -19.80 12.34 -18.90
N TYR A 437 -19.30 11.39 -19.69
CA TYR A 437 -17.87 11.13 -19.81
C TYR A 437 -17.10 12.38 -20.22
N SER A 438 -17.57 13.09 -21.23
CA SER A 438 -16.92 14.32 -21.72
C SER A 438 -16.84 15.40 -20.63
N TYR A 439 -17.93 15.63 -19.89
CA TYR A 439 -17.95 16.59 -18.78
C TYR A 439 -17.09 16.14 -17.60
N SER A 440 -17.15 14.86 -17.23
CA SER A 440 -16.39 14.29 -16.12
C SER A 440 -14.89 14.37 -16.37
N VAL A 441 -14.44 14.04 -17.59
CA VAL A 441 -13.04 14.21 -18.01
C VAL A 441 -12.63 15.68 -17.95
N ALA A 442 -13.45 16.60 -18.46
CA ALA A 442 -13.14 18.03 -18.43
C ALA A 442 -12.96 18.55 -17.00
N VAL A 443 -13.90 18.21 -16.10
CA VAL A 443 -13.84 18.61 -14.68
C VAL A 443 -12.59 18.05 -14.02
N MET A 444 -12.33 16.74 -14.14
CA MET A 444 -11.18 16.11 -13.52
C MET A 444 -9.84 16.56 -14.11
N SER A 445 -9.80 16.94 -15.40
CA SER A 445 -8.60 17.47 -16.04
C SER A 445 -8.25 18.86 -15.51
N ILE A 446 -9.24 19.75 -15.38
CA ILE A 446 -9.01 21.10 -14.83
C ILE A 446 -8.67 21.03 -13.34
N ILE A 447 -9.38 20.22 -12.57
CA ILE A 447 -9.06 20.01 -11.17
C ILE A 447 -7.65 19.42 -11.03
N GLY A 448 -7.33 18.39 -11.81
CA GLY A 448 -6.01 17.76 -11.84
C GLY A 448 -4.90 18.77 -12.14
N TYR A 449 -5.11 19.67 -13.11
CA TYR A 449 -4.18 20.76 -13.41
C TYR A 449 -4.00 21.72 -12.23
N ILE A 450 -5.09 22.12 -11.56
CA ILE A 450 -5.04 23.05 -10.41
C ILE A 450 -4.29 22.45 -9.23
N ILE A 451 -4.54 21.16 -8.93
CA ILE A 451 -3.95 20.50 -7.77
C ILE A 451 -2.56 19.92 -8.04
N GLY A 452 -2.06 19.92 -9.29
CA GLY A 452 -0.77 19.32 -9.62
C GLY A 452 -0.78 17.79 -9.79
N LEU A 453 -1.94 17.19 -10.07
CA LEU A 453 -2.12 15.74 -10.04
C LEU A 453 -1.22 15.00 -11.07
N GLY A 454 -0.30 14.19 -10.56
CA GLY A 454 0.60 13.30 -11.30
C GLY A 454 0.17 11.83 -11.25
N ASP A 455 1.00 10.92 -11.76
CA ASP A 455 0.80 9.45 -11.72
C ASP A 455 -0.54 8.93 -12.30
N ARG A 456 -0.97 9.52 -13.42
CA ARG A 456 -2.23 9.16 -14.14
C ARG A 456 -2.08 7.93 -15.03
N HIS A 457 -1.48 6.86 -14.53
CA HIS A 457 -1.46 5.59 -15.26
C HIS A 457 -2.87 4.97 -15.35
N LEU A 458 -3.06 4.04 -16.28
CA LEU A 458 -4.38 3.51 -16.63
C LEU A 458 -5.06 2.66 -15.52
N ASP A 459 -4.36 2.34 -14.43
CA ASP A 459 -4.96 1.73 -13.24
C ASP A 459 -5.52 2.77 -12.24
N ASN A 460 -4.98 4.00 -12.25
CA ASN A 460 -5.43 5.11 -11.39
C ASN A 460 -6.57 5.92 -12.01
N VAL A 461 -6.91 5.66 -13.28
CA VAL A 461 -8.05 6.25 -13.97
C VAL A 461 -9.11 5.17 -14.14
N LEU A 462 -10.22 5.32 -13.42
CA LEU A 462 -11.36 4.42 -13.45
C LEU A 462 -12.50 5.05 -14.23
N VAL A 463 -13.27 4.22 -14.94
CA VAL A 463 -14.48 4.63 -15.65
C VAL A 463 -15.64 3.76 -15.19
N ASP A 464 -16.76 4.38 -14.85
CA ASP A 464 -18.03 3.70 -14.70
C ASP A 464 -18.69 3.60 -16.08
N LEU A 465 -18.69 2.39 -16.66
CA LEU A 465 -19.21 2.14 -18.00
C LEU A 465 -20.74 2.33 -18.09
N THR A 466 -21.44 2.38 -16.96
CA THR A 466 -22.90 2.53 -16.91
C THR A 466 -23.30 4.00 -16.90
N SER A 467 -22.56 4.83 -16.16
CA SER A 467 -22.85 6.27 -16.04
C SER A 467 -22.02 7.15 -16.98
N GLY A 468 -20.82 6.70 -17.38
CA GLY A 468 -19.81 7.47 -18.10
C GLY A 468 -18.89 8.28 -17.21
N GLU A 469 -19.08 8.28 -15.89
CA GLU A 469 -18.25 9.08 -14.97
C GLU A 469 -16.82 8.54 -14.87
N VAL A 470 -15.86 9.46 -14.81
CA VAL A 470 -14.44 9.17 -14.61
C VAL A 470 -14.07 9.47 -13.16
N ILE A 471 -13.31 8.57 -12.56
CA ILE A 471 -12.83 8.69 -11.18
C ILE A 471 -11.32 8.52 -11.20
N HIS A 472 -10.64 9.50 -10.60
CA HIS A 472 -9.23 9.41 -10.33
C HIS A 472 -9.06 8.84 -8.91
N ILE A 473 -8.19 7.84 -8.78
CA ILE A 473 -7.76 7.31 -7.49
C ILE A 473 -6.26 7.58 -7.30
N ASP A 474 -5.78 7.36 -6.08
CA ASP A 474 -4.38 7.53 -5.66
C ASP A 474 -3.87 8.97 -5.86
N TYR A 475 -3.88 9.77 -4.79
CA TYR A 475 -3.49 11.18 -4.82
C TYR A 475 -2.13 11.42 -4.17
N ASN A 476 -1.29 10.38 -4.05
CA ASN A 476 0.04 10.48 -3.43
C ASN A 476 1.03 11.36 -4.22
N VAL A 477 0.70 11.75 -5.45
CA VAL A 477 1.50 12.61 -6.33
C VAL A 477 0.62 13.77 -6.79
N CYS A 478 0.50 14.80 -5.95
CA CYS A 478 -0.20 16.05 -6.27
C CYS A 478 0.61 17.25 -5.78
#